data_AF-A0A9E0VUM8-F1
#
_entry.id   AF-A0A9E0VUM8-F1
#
_cell.length_a   1.000
_cell.length_b   1.000
_cell.length_c   1.000
_cell.angle_alpha   90.00
_cell.angle_beta   90.00
_cell.angle_gamma   90.00
#
_symmetry.space_group_name_H-M   'P 1'
#
loop_
_entity.id
_entity.type
_entity.pdbx_description
1 polymer ?
#
loop_
_entity_poly.entity_id
_entity_poly.type
_entity_poly.pdbx_seq_one_letter_code
_entity_poly.pdbx_strand_id
1 'polypeptide(L)' 'MALLNKFIFLLLLCLLSGTTYGQTAETLTLQKALQLAVENNPSLAEMQARSDAMADIPSQLATLPDPIVSLNALNLP' A
#
# COMPACT_ATOMS: atom_id res chain seq x y z
N MET A 1 49.72 22.63 18.74
CA MET A 1 48.89 23.42 17.79
C MET A 1 47.93 22.56 16.96
N ALA A 2 48.38 21.50 16.27
CA ALA A 2 47.51 20.69 15.41
C ALA A 2 46.38 19.94 16.13
N LEU A 3 46.61 19.47 17.37
CA LEU A 3 45.60 18.75 18.15
C LEU A 3 44.44 19.66 18.62
N LEU A 4 44.77 20.86 19.09
CA LEU A 4 43.80 21.86 19.53
C LEU A 4 42.88 22.31 18.36
N ASN A 5 43.47 22.46 17.16
CA ASN A 5 42.71 22.85 15.98
C ASN A 5 41.70 21.77 15.55
N LYS A 6 42.02 20.48 15.75
CA LYS A 6 41.08 19.38 15.48
C LYS A 6 39.88 19.39 16.43
N PHE A 7 40.09 19.70 17.71
CA PHE A 7 38.99 19.85 18.67
C PHE A 7 38.07 21.02 18.34
N ILE A 8 38.64 22.16 17.93
CA ILE A 8 37.87 23.32 17.48
C ILE A 8 37.03 22.97 16.25
N PHE A 9 37.61 22.23 15.30
CA PHE A 9 36.91 21.79 14.10
C PHE A 9 35.78 20.81 14.40
N LEU A 10 35.99 19.87 15.33
CA LEU A 10 34.95 18.94 15.79
C LEU A 10 33.79 19.69 16.47
N LEU A 11 34.11 20.67 17.30
CA LEU A 11 33.12 21.48 18.01
C LEU A 11 32.30 22.33 17.03
N LEU A 12 32.95 22.90 16.01
CA LEU A 12 32.27 23.61 14.92
C LEU A 12 31.31 22.68 14.17
N LEU A 13 31.75 21.46 13.83
CA LEU A 13 30.92 20.50 13.09
C LEU A 13 29.67 20.07 13.89
N CYS A 14 29.81 19.89 15.20
CA CYS A 14 28.68 19.59 16.08
C CYS A 14 27.66 20.74 16.14
N LEU A 15 28.12 22.00 16.15
CA LEU A 15 27.23 23.16 16.17
C LEU A 15 26.40 23.31 14.89
N LEU A 16 26.92 22.89 13.74
CA LEU A 16 26.18 22.96 12.47
C LEU A 16 25.14 21.84 12.28
N SER A 17 25.23 20.73 13.03
CA SER A 17 24.34 19.57 12.84
C SER A 17 23.03 19.67 13.65
N GLY A 18 22.81 20.78 14.35
CA GLY A 18 21.73 20.95 15.33
C GLY A 18 20.40 21.50 14.80
N THR A 19 20.06 21.36 13.51
CA THR A 19 18.73 21.78 13.03
C THR A 19 17.71 20.68 13.26
N THR A 20 17.17 20.62 14.48
CA THR A 20 15.92 19.89 14.71
C THR A 20 14.78 20.71 14.11
N TYR A 21 14.27 20.29 12.95
CA TYR A 21 12.98 20.78 12.47
C TYR A 21 11.94 20.30 13.48
N GLY A 22 11.52 21.20 14.37
CA GLY A 22 10.34 20.96 15.19
C GLY A 22 9.18 20.82 14.23
N GLN A 23 8.79 19.57 13.92
CA GLN A 23 7.53 19.33 13.25
C GLN A 23 6.47 19.91 14.16
N THR A 24 5.88 21.03 13.77
CA THR A 24 4.65 21.54 14.36
C THR A 24 3.68 20.36 14.32
N ALA A 25 3.38 19.80 15.49
CA ALA A 25 2.46 18.68 15.60
C ALA A 25 1.15 19.13 14.95
N GLU A 26 0.87 18.58 13.77
CA GLU A 26 -0.35 18.89 13.05
C GLU A 26 -1.49 18.55 13.98
N THR A 27 -2.33 19.54 14.30
CA THR A 27 -3.37 19.37 15.30
C THR A 27 -4.32 18.28 14.82
N LEU A 28 -4.48 17.23 15.62
CA LEU A 28 -5.35 16.11 15.27
C LEU A 28 -6.80 16.56 15.33
N THR A 29 -7.31 17.02 14.19
CA THR A 29 -8.74 17.33 14.03
C THR A 29 -9.55 16.03 13.98
N LEU A 30 -10.83 16.09 14.36
CA LEU A 30 -11.71 14.93 14.27
C LEU A 30 -11.75 14.35 12.85
N GLN A 31 -11.81 15.21 11.83
CA GLN A 31 -11.78 14.80 10.43
C GLN A 31 -10.51 14.02 10.10
N LYS A 32 -9.35 14.52 10.52
CA LYS A 32 -8.06 13.86 10.30
C LYS A 32 -7.95 12.54 11.06
N ALA A 33 -8.48 12.49 12.29
CA ALA A 33 -8.53 11.26 13.07
C ALA A 33 -9.42 10.19 12.42
N LEU A 34 -10.59 10.57 11.91
CA LEU A 34 -11.49 9.67 11.19
C LEU A 34 -10.84 9.15 9.90
N GLN A 35 -10.21 10.04 9.13
CA GLN A 35 -9.48 9.66 7.93
C GLN A 35 -8.38 8.64 8.25
N LEU A 36 -7.53 8.94 9.25
CA LEU A 36 -6.47 8.01 9.68
C LEU A 36 -7.04 6.68 10.18
N ALA A 37 -8.16 6.72 10.90
CA ALA A 37 -8.79 5.52 11.44
C ALA A 37 -9.34 4.62 10.33
N VAL A 38 -9.88 5.18 9.24
CA VAL A 38 -10.34 4.40 8.08
C VAL A 38 -9.15 3.89 7.26
N GLU A 39 -8.20 4.77 6.94
CA GLU A 39 -7.02 4.44 6.12
C GLU A 39 -6.16 3.33 6.73
N ASN A 40 -6.00 3.33 8.05
CA ASN A 40 -5.11 2.40 8.76
C ASN A 40 -5.87 1.27 9.45
N ASN A 41 -7.11 0.97 9.04
CA ASN A 41 -7.87 -0.14 9.60
C ASN A 41 -7.62 -1.45 8.83
N PRO A 42 -6.86 -2.41 9.39
CA PRO A 42 -6.57 -3.67 8.71
C PRO A 42 -7.82 -4.53 8.47
N SER A 43 -8.84 -4.42 9.33
CA SER A 43 -10.09 -5.18 9.15
C SER A 43 -10.91 -4.65 7.97
N LEU A 44 -10.93 -3.32 7.75
CA LEU A 44 -11.55 -2.75 6.56
C LEU A 44 -10.77 -3.12 5.29
N ALA A 45 -9.44 -3.08 5.34
CA ALA A 45 -8.59 -3.50 4.23
C ALA A 45 -8.81 -4.98 3.86
N GLU A 46 -8.92 -5.87 4.85
CA GLU A 46 -9.23 -7.28 4.63
C GLU A 46 -10.62 -7.46 3.99
N MET A 47 -11.63 -6.75 4.48
CA MET A 47 -12.98 -6.81 3.94
C MET A 47 -13.00 -6.35 2.47
N GLN A 48 -12.32 -5.27 2.14
CA GLN A 48 -12.18 -4.78 0.77
C GLN A 48 -11.50 -5.82 -0.13
N ALA A 49 -10.37 -6.39 0.30
CA ALA A 49 -9.66 -7.40 -0.47
C ALA A 49 -10.51 -8.65 -0.74
N ARG A 50 -11.32 -9.09 0.22
CA ARG A 50 -12.28 -10.18 0.03
C ARG A 50 -13.38 -9.83 -0.97
N SER A 51 -13.91 -8.60 -0.88
CA SER A 51 -14.92 -8.10 -1.82
C SER A 51 -14.37 -8.05 -3.24
N ASP A 52 -13.16 -7.53 -3.43
CA ASP A 52 -12.50 -7.44 -4.73
C ASP A 52 -12.26 -8.84 -5.31
N ALA A 53 -11.76 -9.78 -4.49
CA ALA A 53 -11.59 -11.17 -4.91
C ALA A 53 -12.91 -11.85 -5.31
N MET A 54 -14.03 -11.49 -4.66
CA MET A 54 -15.36 -11.99 -5.02
C MET A 54 -15.90 -11.35 -6.30
N ALA A 55 -15.60 -10.06 -6.53
CA ALA A 55 -15.96 -9.36 -7.76
C ALA A 55 -15.17 -9.92 -8.98
N ASP A 56 -13.93 -10.35 -8.74
CA ASP A 56 -13.05 -10.95 -9.74
C ASP A 56 -13.34 -12.44 -10.01
N ILE A 57 -14.36 -13.05 -9.38
CA ILE A 57 -14.75 -14.43 -9.70
C ILE A 57 -15.13 -14.48 -11.20
N PRO A 58 -14.39 -15.24 -12.03
CA PRO A 58 -14.63 -15.25 -13.46
C PRO A 58 -16.03 -15.78 -13.74
N SER A 59 -16.73 -15.13 -14.67
CA SER A 59 -18.06 -15.54 -15.16
C SER A 59 -18.10 -16.99 -15.68
N GLN A 60 -16.93 -17.59 -15.89
CA GLN A 60 -16.74 -18.98 -16.33
C GLN A 60 -17.25 -20.02 -15.32
N LEU A 61 -17.33 -19.70 -14.02
CA LEU A 61 -17.98 -20.58 -13.03
C LEU A 61 -19.52 -20.50 -13.06
N ALA A 62 -20.08 -19.49 -13.73
CA ALA A 62 -21.52 -19.34 -13.97
C ALA A 62 -21.93 -19.83 -15.37
N THR A 63 -21.00 -20.41 -16.15
CA THR A 63 -21.29 -20.99 -17.45
C THR A 63 -21.86 -22.39 -17.27
N LEU A 64 -23.01 -22.66 -17.91
CA LEU A 64 -23.57 -24.00 -18.12
C LEU A 64 -22.44 -24.95 -18.58
N PRO A 65 -22.46 -26.25 -18.20
CA PRO A 65 -21.45 -27.22 -18.64
C PRO A 65 -21.11 -27.07 -20.12
N ASP A 66 -19.81 -27.15 -20.44
CA ASP A 66 -19.27 -26.88 -21.77
C ASP A 66 -20.10 -27.54 -22.88
N PRO A 67 -20.51 -26.78 -23.92
CA PRO A 67 -21.26 -27.37 -25.02
C PRO A 67 -20.38 -28.39 -25.75
N ILE A 68 -20.79 -29.65 -25.70
CA ILE A 68 -20.15 -30.71 -26.49
C ILE A 68 -20.55 -30.51 -27.95
N VAL A 69 -19.65 -29.94 -28.75
CA VAL A 69 -19.80 -29.85 -30.21
C VAL A 69 -19.31 -31.17 -30.82
N SER A 70 -20.23 -31.97 -31.36
CA SER A 70 -19.90 -33.19 -32.11
C SER A 70 -20.19 -33.01 -33.60
N LEU A 71 -19.22 -33.31 -34.46
CA LEU A 71 -19.39 -33.39 -35.91
C LEU A 71 -19.61 -34.86 -36.28
N ASN A 72 -20.87 -35.27 -36.40
CA ASN A 72 -21.22 -36.58 -36.94
C ASN A 72 -21.19 -36.53 -38.49
N ALA A 73 -20.03 -36.86 -39.05
CA ALA A 73 -19.84 -37.04 -40.48
C ALA A 73 -20.05 -38.51 -40.87
N LEU A 74 -21.30 -38.98 -40.80
CA LEU A 74 -21.70 -40.27 -41.35
C LEU A 74 -22.37 -40.01 -42.71
N ASN A 75 -21.63 -40.23 -43.80
CA ASN A 75 -21.90 -39.84 -45.19
C ASN A 75 -21.58 -38.37 -45.53
N LEU A 76 -20.29 -38.03 -45.50
CA LEU A 76 -19.80 -36.96 -46.39
C LEU A 76 -19.77 -37.52 -47.83
N PRO A 77 -20.18 -36.74 -48.85
CA PRO A 77 -20.19 -37.17 -50.25
C PRO A 77 -18.79 -37.53 -50.77
#